data_AF-A0A1H8UEJ1-F1
#
_entry.id   AF-A0A1H8UEJ1-F1
#
_cell.length_a   1.000
_cell.length_b   1.000
_cell.length_c   1.000
_cell.angle_alpha   90.00
_cell.angle_beta   90.00
_cell.angle_gamma   90.00
#
_symmetry.space_group_name_H-M   'P 1'
#
loop_
_entity.id
_entity.type
_entity.pdbx_description
1 polymer ?
#
loop_
_entity_poly.entity_id
_entity_poly.type
_entity_poly.pdbx_seq_one_letter_code
_entity_poly.pdbx_strand_id
1 'polypeptide(L)'
;MPKITEPLNLLKETVEDDVKQLRISQDQDARVGHKSADSSFFGYKTHLAMAEERIITAAVITTGEKNDGKQLQTLIEKSKAAGMKVKTVIGDTAYSEKDNIAYTKTNEIELVAKLNPLITQGGRKKEDEFLFNKEAGMYVCKAGIWRFGKLGKLGRKEGGKNQRNINYFDVEKCKSCPFKEGCYSGGASKMYAVTMKSDEHSKQADFQESEYFKAKAKERYKIEAKNSELKHRHGYDVATSSGLLGMQLQGAMAIFAVNLKRILKIVE
;
A
#
# COMPACT_ATOMS: atom_id res chain seq x y z
N MET A 1 47.57 19.55 24.89
CA MET A 1 46.57 18.62 24.33
C MET A 1 45.09 19.07 24.42
N PRO A 2 44.68 20.36 24.48
CA PRO A 2 43.23 20.71 24.47
C PRO A 2 42.52 20.55 23.13
N LYS A 3 43.25 20.63 22.00
CA LYS A 3 42.70 20.72 20.63
C LYS A 3 41.95 19.47 20.14
N ILE A 4 42.04 18.34 20.83
CA ILE A 4 41.44 17.04 20.41
C ILE A 4 40.24 16.67 21.30
N THR A 5 40.17 17.21 22.51
CA THR A 5 39.13 16.90 23.49
C THR A 5 37.75 17.43 23.10
N GLU A 6 37.68 18.67 22.59
CA GLU A 6 36.42 19.27 22.11
C GLU A 6 35.81 18.50 20.93
N PRO A 7 36.55 18.21 19.85
CA PRO A 7 36.03 17.42 18.74
C PRO A 7 35.60 16.00 19.15
N LEU A 8 36.33 15.37 20.08
CA LEU A 8 36.01 14.04 20.57
C LEU A 8 34.72 14.04 21.40
N ASN A 9 34.50 15.06 22.24
CA ASN A 9 33.27 15.20 23.02
C ASN A 9 32.07 15.52 22.12
N LEU A 10 32.24 16.39 21.12
CA LEU A 10 31.20 16.66 20.12
C LEU A 10 30.85 15.40 19.33
N LEU A 11 31.85 14.59 18.95
CA LEU A 11 31.61 13.31 18.28
C LEU A 11 30.85 12.34 19.19
N LYS A 12 31.20 12.26 20.48
CA LYS A 12 30.48 11.42 21.45
C LYS A 12 29.04 11.86 21.65
N GLU A 13 28.78 13.16 21.78
CA GLU A 13 27.42 13.71 21.86
C GLU A 13 26.63 13.42 20.58
N THR A 14 27.24 13.62 19.41
CA THR A 14 26.59 13.33 18.13
C THR A 14 26.27 11.83 18.00
N VAL A 15 27.19 10.95 18.37
CA VAL A 15 26.97 9.50 18.37
C VAL A 15 25.92 9.11 19.41
N GLU A 16 25.91 9.68 20.61
CA GLU A 16 24.88 9.42 21.61
C GLU A 16 23.50 9.93 21.20
N ASP A 17 23.42 11.09 20.53
CA ASP A 17 22.16 11.63 20.02
C ASP A 17 21.66 10.81 18.81
N ASP A 18 22.54 10.37 17.92
CA ASP A 18 22.22 9.42 16.84
C ASP A 18 21.78 8.06 17.40
N VAL A 19 22.43 7.56 18.46
CA VAL A 19 22.05 6.32 19.15
C VAL A 19 20.71 6.48 19.88
N LYS A 20 20.40 7.66 20.45
CA LYS A 20 19.07 7.98 21.00
C LYS A 20 18.00 8.07 19.91
N GLN A 21 18.34 8.54 18.70
CA GLN A 21 17.44 8.51 17.55
C GLN A 21 17.27 7.10 16.96
N LEU A 22 18.28 6.23 17.10
CA LEU A 22 18.17 4.78 16.94
C LEU A 22 17.47 4.15 18.14
N ARG A 23 16.30 4.67 18.55
CA ARG A 23 15.35 3.89 19.33
C ARG A 23 14.98 2.67 18.48
N ILE A 24 15.73 1.59 18.71
CA ILE A 24 15.37 0.24 18.29
C ILE A 24 13.97 0.04 18.87
N SER A 25 12.98 0.11 17.99
CA SER A 25 11.61 -0.20 18.35
C SER A 25 11.60 -1.59 18.97
N GLN A 26 11.26 -1.68 20.26
CA GLN A 26 11.00 -2.98 20.89
C GLN A 26 9.77 -3.67 20.28
N ASP A 27 8.99 -2.94 19.49
CA ASP A 27 7.89 -3.48 18.72
C ASP A 27 8.40 -4.31 17.54
N GLN A 28 8.25 -5.63 17.67
CA GLN A 28 8.65 -6.61 16.66
C GLN A 28 7.82 -6.54 15.38
N ASP A 29 6.66 -5.88 15.39
CA ASP A 29 5.73 -5.82 14.26
C ASP A 29 5.73 -4.45 13.57
N ALA A 30 6.12 -3.38 14.27
CA ALA A 30 6.24 -2.07 13.65
C ALA A 30 7.30 -2.09 12.52
N ARG A 31 6.91 -1.63 11.34
CA ARG A 31 7.77 -1.60 10.15
C ARG A 31 7.70 -0.22 9.50
N VAL A 32 8.75 0.11 8.75
CA VAL A 32 8.77 1.34 7.94
C VAL A 32 7.81 1.16 6.77
N GLY A 33 6.77 1.99 6.72
CA GLY A 33 5.93 2.22 5.55
C GLY A 33 6.33 3.52 4.85
N HIS A 34 5.86 3.72 3.62
CA HIS A 34 6.09 4.95 2.86
C HIS A 34 4.77 5.65 2.61
N LYS A 35 4.73 6.98 2.71
CA LYS A 35 3.59 7.82 2.29
C LYS A 35 3.82 8.44 0.92
N SER A 36 5.09 8.64 0.55
CA SER A 36 5.54 9.07 -0.78
C SER A 36 6.95 8.55 -1.06
N ALA A 37 7.48 8.78 -2.27
CA ALA A 37 8.87 8.47 -2.59
C ALA A 37 9.88 9.06 -1.58
N ASP A 38 9.57 10.26 -1.05
CA ASP A 38 10.46 11.03 -0.19
C ASP A 38 10.07 10.99 1.29
N SER A 39 8.92 10.39 1.65
CA SER A 39 8.45 10.34 3.04
C SER A 39 8.10 8.93 3.48
N SER A 40 8.69 8.55 4.62
CA SER A 40 8.43 7.28 5.30
C SER A 40 7.83 7.51 6.68
N PHE A 41 7.17 6.48 7.22
CA PHE A 41 6.67 6.45 8.58
C PHE A 41 7.01 5.12 9.20
N PHE A 42 7.28 5.10 10.50
CA PHE A 42 7.51 3.87 11.24
C PHE A 42 6.24 3.52 12.03
N GLY A 43 5.63 2.37 11.75
CA GLY A 43 4.43 1.93 12.46
C GLY A 43 3.56 0.95 11.68
N TYR A 44 2.25 1.18 11.73
CA TYR A 44 1.22 0.28 11.23
C TYR A 44 0.38 0.94 10.14
N LYS A 45 -0.20 0.11 9.26
CA LYS A 45 -1.21 0.51 8.28
C LYS A 45 -2.56 -0.04 8.68
N THR A 46 -3.59 0.79 8.60
CA THR A 46 -4.98 0.37 8.78
C THR A 46 -5.72 0.54 7.46
N HIS A 47 -6.24 -0.56 6.93
CA HIS A 47 -7.06 -0.60 5.73
C HIS A 47 -8.52 -0.65 6.17
N LEU A 48 -9.36 0.24 5.64
CA LEU A 48 -10.73 0.42 6.08
C LEU A 48 -11.70 0.28 4.90
N ALA A 49 -12.81 -0.41 5.16
CA ALA A 49 -13.99 -0.40 4.30
C ALA A 49 -15.14 0.29 5.02
N MET A 50 -15.95 1.03 4.26
CA MET A 50 -16.99 1.88 4.80
C MET A 50 -18.17 1.92 3.84
N ALA A 51 -19.39 1.92 4.41
CA ALA A 51 -20.63 2.10 3.68
C ALA A 51 -20.84 3.57 3.24
N GLU A 52 -21.79 3.81 2.34
CA GLU A 52 -22.08 5.17 1.82
C GLU A 52 -22.56 6.13 2.92
N GLU A 53 -23.21 5.59 3.95
CA GLU A 53 -23.67 6.26 5.16
C GLU A 53 -22.51 6.65 6.09
N ARG A 54 -21.25 6.32 5.74
CA ARG A 54 -20.02 6.56 6.51
C ARG A 54 -19.88 5.71 7.78
N ILE A 55 -20.49 4.52 7.78
CA ILE A 55 -20.30 3.50 8.82
C ILE A 55 -19.17 2.57 8.36
N ILE A 56 -18.16 2.37 9.20
CA ILE A 56 -17.04 1.47 8.91
C ILE A 56 -17.54 0.03 9.06
N THR A 57 -17.37 -0.77 8.00
CA THR A 57 -17.89 -2.14 7.94
C THR A 57 -16.81 -3.19 8.14
N ALA A 58 -15.56 -2.87 7.77
CA ALA A 58 -14.43 -3.75 7.97
C ALA A 58 -13.13 -2.97 8.16
N ALA A 59 -12.20 -3.60 8.89
CA ALA A 59 -10.85 -3.12 9.06
C ALA A 59 -9.85 -4.28 9.01
N VAL A 60 -8.67 -4.00 8.45
CA VAL A 60 -7.51 -4.88 8.49
C VAL A 60 -6.30 -4.05 8.89
N ILE A 61 -5.58 -4.48 9.91
CA ILE A 61 -4.37 -3.82 10.39
C ILE A 61 -3.16 -4.66 9.99
N THR A 62 -2.20 -4.00 9.37
CA THR A 62 -0.97 -4.61 8.87
C THR A 62 0.25 -3.84 9.35
N THR A 63 1.42 -4.46 9.26
CA THR A 63 2.70 -3.79 9.40
C THR A 63 2.87 -2.72 8.30
N GLY A 64 3.68 -1.68 8.56
CA GLY A 64 3.83 -0.52 7.67
C GLY A 64 4.29 -0.85 6.24
N GLU A 65 5.01 -1.95 6.06
CA GLU A 65 5.59 -2.39 4.78
C GLU A 65 4.56 -3.01 3.81
N LYS A 66 3.39 -3.45 4.30
CA LYS A 66 2.43 -4.18 3.47
C LYS A 66 1.73 -3.27 2.46
N ASN A 67 1.45 -3.86 1.30
CA ASN A 67 0.78 -3.19 0.19
C ASN A 67 -0.75 -3.22 0.35
N ASP A 68 -1.37 -2.07 0.13
CA ASP A 68 -2.80 -1.85 0.22
C ASP A 68 -3.58 -2.69 -0.80
N GLY A 69 -3.05 -2.85 -2.03
CA GLY A 69 -3.74 -3.54 -3.13
C GLY A 69 -4.23 -4.95 -2.79
N LYS A 70 -3.44 -5.70 -2.01
CA LYS A 70 -3.75 -7.08 -1.59
C LYS A 70 -4.85 -7.19 -0.53
N GLN A 71 -5.25 -6.09 0.11
CA GLN A 71 -6.20 -6.13 1.23
C GLN A 71 -7.68 -6.00 0.79
N LEU A 72 -7.94 -5.71 -0.50
CA LEU A 72 -9.30 -5.48 -1.00
C LEU A 72 -10.23 -6.67 -0.76
N GLN A 73 -9.79 -7.88 -1.13
CA GLN A 73 -10.61 -9.09 -1.07
C GLN A 73 -11.00 -9.38 0.38
N THR A 74 -10.03 -9.35 1.29
CA THR A 74 -10.26 -9.51 2.73
C THR A 74 -11.23 -8.47 3.30
N LEU A 75 -11.15 -7.21 2.86
CA LEU A 75 -12.09 -6.17 3.29
C LEU A 75 -13.52 -6.41 2.79
N ILE A 76 -13.67 -6.86 1.55
CA ILE A 76 -14.97 -7.22 0.97
C ILE A 76 -15.58 -8.40 1.72
N GLU A 77 -14.80 -9.45 1.95
CA GLU A 77 -15.25 -10.65 2.67
C GLU A 77 -15.66 -10.33 4.11
N LYS A 78 -14.86 -9.55 4.85
CA LYS A 78 -15.23 -9.09 6.19
C LYS A 78 -16.51 -8.26 6.19
N SER A 79 -16.69 -7.40 5.19
CA SER A 79 -17.91 -6.58 5.07
C SER A 79 -19.13 -7.46 4.78
N LYS A 80 -19.00 -8.47 3.91
CA LYS A 80 -20.05 -9.47 3.65
C LYS A 80 -20.38 -10.28 4.91
N ALA A 81 -19.37 -10.71 5.66
CA ALA A 81 -19.54 -11.44 6.91
C ALA A 81 -20.23 -10.60 8.01
N ALA A 82 -20.04 -9.28 7.98
CA ALA A 82 -20.76 -8.33 8.84
C ALA A 82 -22.22 -8.08 8.38
N GLY A 83 -22.70 -8.77 7.34
CA GLY A 83 -24.07 -8.67 6.84
C GLY A 83 -24.30 -7.67 5.70
N MET A 84 -23.23 -7.06 5.15
CA MET A 84 -23.38 -6.08 4.08
C MET A 84 -23.53 -6.73 2.69
N LYS A 85 -24.49 -6.24 1.91
CA LYS A 85 -24.60 -6.57 0.48
C LYS A 85 -23.71 -5.65 -0.34
N VAL A 86 -22.52 -6.13 -0.71
CA VAL A 86 -21.54 -5.36 -1.48
C VAL A 86 -21.84 -5.49 -2.98
N LYS A 87 -22.32 -4.40 -3.61
CA LYS A 87 -22.53 -4.30 -5.07
C LYS A 87 -21.43 -3.51 -5.77
N THR A 88 -20.98 -2.44 -5.13
CA THR A 88 -20.00 -1.49 -5.71
C THR A 88 -18.94 -1.19 -4.67
N VAL A 89 -17.68 -1.18 -5.10
CA VAL A 89 -16.52 -0.88 -4.25
C VAL A 89 -15.78 0.31 -4.84
N ILE A 90 -15.65 1.37 -4.06
CA ILE A 90 -14.89 2.57 -4.43
C ILE A 90 -13.53 2.47 -3.77
N GLY A 91 -12.47 2.49 -4.58
CA GLY A 91 -11.12 2.28 -4.11
C GLY A 91 -10.13 3.24 -4.75
N ASP A 92 -9.01 3.42 -4.07
CA ASP A 92 -7.85 4.04 -4.68
C ASP A 92 -7.29 3.21 -5.83
N THR A 93 -6.50 3.87 -6.68
CA THR A 93 -5.80 3.26 -7.82
C THR A 93 -4.96 2.02 -7.47
N ALA A 94 -4.56 1.85 -6.19
CA ALA A 94 -3.82 0.67 -5.76
C ALA A 94 -4.67 -0.61 -5.83
N TYR A 95 -5.99 -0.48 -5.74
CA TYR A 95 -6.92 -1.59 -5.77
C TYR A 95 -7.26 -2.05 -7.19
N SER A 96 -6.81 -1.35 -8.24
CA SER A 96 -7.04 -1.72 -9.64
C SER A 96 -6.09 -2.83 -10.14
N GLU A 97 -5.56 -3.66 -9.24
CA GLU A 97 -4.74 -4.83 -9.57
C GLU A 97 -5.56 -5.86 -10.35
N LYS A 98 -4.87 -6.64 -11.20
CA LYS A 98 -5.52 -7.63 -12.06
C LYS A 98 -6.35 -8.64 -11.27
N ASP A 99 -5.81 -9.13 -10.16
CA ASP A 99 -6.49 -10.11 -9.29
C ASP A 99 -7.75 -9.53 -8.66
N ASN A 100 -7.71 -8.26 -8.27
CA ASN A 100 -8.88 -7.57 -7.74
C ASN A 100 -9.95 -7.39 -8.82
N ILE A 101 -9.57 -6.98 -10.04
CA ILE A 101 -10.51 -6.86 -11.16
C ILE A 101 -11.15 -8.22 -11.50
N ALA A 102 -10.36 -9.29 -11.50
CA ALA A 102 -10.87 -10.64 -11.74
C ALA A 102 -11.81 -11.11 -10.61
N TYR A 103 -11.43 -10.86 -9.36
CA TYR A 103 -12.25 -11.18 -8.18
C TYR A 103 -13.58 -10.43 -8.19
N THR A 104 -13.57 -9.12 -8.40
CA THR A 104 -14.81 -8.33 -8.41
C THR A 104 -15.71 -8.73 -9.56
N LYS A 105 -15.16 -9.02 -10.74
CA LYS A 105 -15.95 -9.53 -11.87
C LYS A 105 -16.59 -10.88 -11.60
N THR A 106 -15.87 -11.80 -10.96
CA THR A 106 -16.39 -13.14 -10.60
C THR A 106 -17.50 -13.05 -9.55
N ASN A 107 -17.43 -12.06 -8.67
CA ASN A 107 -18.41 -11.83 -7.61
C ASN A 107 -19.52 -10.84 -7.99
N GLU A 108 -19.60 -10.42 -9.26
CA GLU A 108 -20.56 -9.42 -9.75
C GLU A 108 -20.52 -8.09 -8.96
N ILE A 109 -19.31 -7.67 -8.57
CA ILE A 109 -19.03 -6.42 -7.87
C ILE A 109 -18.43 -5.41 -8.86
N GLU A 110 -18.96 -4.19 -8.86
CA GLU A 110 -18.43 -3.08 -9.63
C GLU A 110 -17.23 -2.43 -8.91
N LEU A 111 -16.04 -2.46 -9.52
CA LEU A 111 -14.85 -1.84 -8.96
C LEU A 111 -14.65 -0.43 -9.53
N VAL A 112 -14.93 0.59 -8.71
CA VAL A 112 -14.68 2.00 -9.01
C VAL A 112 -13.29 2.38 -8.47
N ALA A 113 -12.25 1.91 -9.15
CA ALA A 113 -10.87 2.29 -8.91
C ALA A 113 -10.19 2.68 -10.23
N LYS A 114 -9.50 3.82 -10.24
CA LYS A 114 -8.78 4.28 -11.44
C LYS A 114 -7.69 3.28 -11.80
N LEU A 115 -7.50 3.00 -13.08
CA LEU A 115 -6.40 2.15 -13.53
C LEU A 115 -5.06 2.87 -13.38
N ASN A 116 -4.08 2.21 -12.77
CA ASN A 116 -2.68 2.59 -12.93
C ASN A 116 -2.02 1.73 -14.02
N PRO A 117 -1.50 2.32 -15.11
CA PRO A 117 -0.84 1.57 -16.17
C PRO A 117 0.36 0.73 -15.68
N LEU A 118 0.95 1.09 -14.52
CA LEU A 118 2.07 0.38 -13.90
C LEU A 118 1.67 -0.76 -12.95
N ILE A 119 0.40 -0.81 -12.51
CA ILE A 119 -0.17 -1.82 -11.59
C ILE A 119 -0.76 -3.02 -12.38
N THR A 120 -0.40 -3.13 -13.65
CA THR A 120 -0.70 -4.28 -14.49
C THR A 120 0.24 -5.42 -14.15
N GLN A 121 0.06 -6.03 -12.97
CA GLN A 121 0.77 -7.26 -12.60
C GLN A 121 0.39 -8.34 -13.63
N GLY A 122 1.29 -8.57 -14.58
CA GLY A 122 1.12 -9.53 -15.66
C GLY A 122 1.20 -10.95 -15.11
N GLY A 123 0.42 -11.87 -15.70
CA GLY A 123 0.34 -13.28 -15.26
C GLY A 123 1.68 -13.99 -15.31
N ARG A 124 2.31 -14.19 -14.14
CA ARG A 124 3.55 -14.96 -13.96
C ARG A 124 3.40 -15.90 -12.78
N LYS A 125 4.04 -17.06 -12.88
CA LYS A 125 4.08 -18.14 -11.87
C LYS A 125 4.74 -17.78 -10.51
N LYS A 126 5.18 -16.52 -10.30
CA LYS A 126 5.92 -16.07 -9.11
C LYS A 126 5.50 -14.67 -8.68
N GLU A 127 4.21 -14.54 -8.39
CA GLU A 127 3.53 -13.29 -8.02
C GLU A 127 4.05 -12.65 -6.72
N ASP A 128 4.65 -13.42 -5.80
CA ASP A 128 5.07 -12.92 -4.48
C ASP A 128 6.50 -12.36 -4.40
N GLU A 129 7.28 -12.40 -5.49
CA GLU A 129 8.68 -11.92 -5.44
C GLU A 129 8.80 -10.38 -5.48
N PHE A 130 7.80 -9.69 -6.06
CA PHE A 130 7.84 -8.23 -6.28
C PHE A 130 6.47 -7.58 -6.10
N LEU A 131 6.38 -6.58 -5.22
CA LEU A 131 5.16 -5.84 -4.90
C LEU A 131 5.25 -4.41 -5.44
N PHE A 132 4.23 -3.91 -6.13
CA PHE A 132 4.21 -2.52 -6.59
C PHE A 132 3.75 -1.56 -5.50
N ASN A 133 4.66 -0.74 -4.97
CA ASN A 133 4.30 0.38 -4.10
C ASN A 133 3.82 1.57 -4.96
N LYS A 134 2.52 1.88 -4.90
CA LYS A 134 1.91 3.03 -5.59
C LYS A 134 2.38 4.38 -5.04
N GLU A 135 2.55 4.50 -3.73
CA GLU A 135 2.94 5.75 -3.05
C GLU A 135 4.34 6.19 -3.49
N ALA A 136 5.22 5.23 -3.77
CA ALA A 136 6.54 5.47 -4.35
C ALA A 136 6.58 5.36 -5.89
N GLY A 137 5.52 4.86 -6.53
CA GLY A 137 5.50 4.55 -7.97
C GLY A 137 6.51 3.47 -8.38
N MET A 138 6.93 2.59 -7.46
CA MET A 138 8.07 1.68 -7.62
C MET A 138 7.72 0.26 -7.17
N TYR A 139 8.39 -0.75 -7.74
CA TYR A 139 8.30 -2.11 -7.21
C TYR A 139 9.34 -2.34 -6.11
N VAL A 140 8.91 -3.03 -5.07
CA VAL A 140 9.68 -3.47 -3.92
C VAL A 140 9.87 -4.97 -4.03
N CYS A 141 11.09 -5.48 -3.86
CA CYS A 141 11.32 -6.91 -3.79
C CYS A 141 10.98 -7.47 -2.41
N LYS A 142 10.89 -8.80 -2.27
CA LYS A 142 10.69 -9.48 -0.97
C LYS A 142 11.68 -9.04 0.13
N ALA A 143 12.87 -8.57 -0.23
CA ALA A 143 13.89 -8.08 0.69
C ALA A 143 13.73 -6.60 1.09
N GLY A 144 12.68 -5.91 0.64
CA GLY A 144 12.45 -4.50 0.96
C GLY A 144 13.33 -3.51 0.18
N ILE A 145 14.09 -3.97 -0.81
CA ILE A 145 14.98 -3.11 -1.61
C ILE A 145 14.18 -2.40 -2.72
N TRP A 146 14.36 -1.08 -2.79
CA TRP A 146 13.78 -0.18 -3.78
C TRP A 146 14.49 -0.23 -5.15
N ARG A 147 13.77 0.17 -6.20
CA ARG A 147 14.35 0.44 -7.53
C ARG A 147 14.83 1.88 -7.64
N PHE A 148 15.96 2.07 -8.31
CA PHE A 148 16.39 3.33 -8.90
C PHE A 148 16.80 3.05 -10.34
N GLY A 149 15.93 3.29 -11.32
CA GLY A 149 16.29 3.06 -12.72
C GLY A 149 15.15 3.22 -13.71
N LYS A 150 15.38 4.07 -14.72
CA LYS A 150 14.45 4.51 -15.79
C LYS A 150 13.59 3.40 -16.40
N LEU A 151 12.36 3.79 -16.75
CA LEU A 151 11.41 3.03 -17.55
C LEU A 151 11.97 2.80 -18.97
N GLY A 152 12.35 1.55 -19.30
CA GLY A 152 12.61 1.15 -20.68
C GLY A 152 11.31 0.67 -21.33
N LYS A 153 10.91 1.23 -22.47
CA LYS A 153 9.76 0.71 -23.25
C LYS A 153 10.27 -0.35 -24.22
N LEU A 154 9.77 -1.58 -24.12
CA LEU A 154 10.06 -2.66 -25.07
C LEU A 154 8.77 -3.09 -25.80
N GLY A 155 8.77 -3.02 -27.13
CA GLY A 155 7.67 -3.44 -28.02
C GLY A 155 7.28 -2.40 -29.06
N ARG A 156 7.06 -2.81 -30.32
CA ARG A 156 6.53 -1.95 -31.39
C ARG A 156 5.01 -1.82 -31.23
N LYS A 157 4.45 -0.64 -31.57
CA LYS A 157 2.99 -0.42 -31.64
C LYS A 157 2.31 -1.25 -32.74
N GLU A 158 3.07 -1.70 -33.74
CA GLU A 158 2.58 -2.53 -34.84
C GLU A 158 2.92 -4.00 -34.61
N GLY A 159 1.89 -4.84 -34.56
CA GLY A 159 2.01 -6.30 -34.44
C GLY A 159 1.70 -6.87 -33.06
N GLY A 160 0.48 -6.66 -32.56
CA GLY A 160 -0.22 -7.53 -31.57
C GLY A 160 0.44 -7.81 -30.21
N LYS A 161 1.64 -7.31 -29.91
CA LYS A 161 2.36 -7.56 -28.66
C LYS A 161 2.20 -6.36 -27.73
N ASN A 162 1.62 -6.61 -26.55
CA ASN A 162 1.42 -5.60 -25.51
C ASN A 162 2.75 -4.94 -25.11
N GLN A 163 2.74 -3.60 -24.98
CA GLN A 163 3.89 -2.83 -24.52
C GLN A 163 4.37 -3.33 -23.16
N ARG A 164 5.69 -3.51 -23.02
CA ARG A 164 6.31 -3.93 -21.76
C ARG A 164 7.14 -2.78 -21.18
N ASN A 165 6.87 -2.43 -19.93
CA ASN A 165 7.72 -1.52 -19.16
C ASN A 165 8.76 -2.33 -18.40
N ILE A 166 10.02 -2.11 -18.70
CA ILE A 166 11.13 -2.75 -18.00
C ILE A 166 11.58 -1.83 -16.87
N ASN A 167 11.73 -2.42 -15.70
CA ASN A 167 12.22 -1.76 -14.52
C ASN A 167 13.51 -2.44 -14.03
N TYR A 168 14.43 -1.66 -13.50
CA TYR A 168 15.75 -2.12 -13.08
C TYR A 168 15.93 -2.00 -11.56
N PHE A 169 16.59 -2.97 -10.94
CA PHE A 169 17.03 -2.88 -9.55
C PHE A 169 18.48 -2.43 -9.46
N ASP A 170 18.77 -1.70 -8.38
CA ASP A 170 20.11 -1.24 -8.03
C ASP A 170 21.00 -2.44 -7.68
N VAL A 171 22.09 -2.60 -8.42
CA VAL A 171 23.03 -3.71 -8.28
C VAL A 171 23.76 -3.65 -6.94
N GLU A 172 24.11 -2.46 -6.45
CA GLU A 172 24.89 -2.33 -5.22
C GLU A 172 24.07 -2.78 -4.01
N LYS A 173 22.79 -2.39 -3.97
CA LYS A 173 21.85 -2.87 -2.94
C LYS A 173 21.56 -4.37 -3.06
N CYS A 174 21.55 -4.92 -4.28
CA CYS A 174 21.39 -6.36 -4.47
C CYS A 174 22.63 -7.17 -4.04
N LYS A 175 23.85 -6.60 -4.14
CA LYS A 175 25.10 -7.27 -3.70
C LYS A 175 25.15 -7.47 -2.18
N SER A 176 24.66 -6.51 -1.41
CA SER A 176 24.60 -6.58 0.07
C SER A 176 23.34 -7.25 0.61
N CYS A 177 22.45 -7.74 -0.26
CA CYS A 177 21.18 -8.33 0.15
C CYS A 177 21.38 -9.71 0.81
N PRO A 178 20.70 -10.01 1.93
CA PRO A 178 20.69 -11.35 2.53
C PRO A 178 20.19 -12.45 1.58
N PHE A 179 19.35 -12.09 0.61
CA PHE A 179 18.80 -13.01 -0.40
C PHE A 179 19.63 -13.05 -1.70
N LYS A 180 20.91 -12.66 -1.66
CA LYS A 180 21.78 -12.65 -2.85
C LYS A 180 21.91 -14.04 -3.50
N GLU A 181 22.03 -15.09 -2.68
CA GLU A 181 22.17 -16.47 -3.15
C GLU A 181 20.84 -16.94 -3.76
N GLY A 182 20.86 -17.16 -5.08
CA GLY A 182 19.68 -17.53 -5.87
C GLY A 182 18.89 -16.36 -6.48
N CYS A 183 19.14 -15.11 -6.07
CA CYS A 183 18.46 -13.93 -6.64
C CYS A 183 19.37 -13.07 -7.55
N TYR A 184 20.66 -12.92 -7.20
CA TYR A 184 21.63 -12.10 -7.93
C TYR A 184 22.61 -12.97 -8.73
N SER A 185 22.60 -12.84 -10.06
CA SER A 185 23.43 -13.62 -10.98
C SER A 185 24.70 -12.87 -11.42
N GLY A 186 25.42 -12.27 -10.47
CA GLY A 186 26.84 -11.95 -10.62
C GLY A 186 27.25 -10.88 -11.65
N GLY A 187 26.39 -9.95 -12.07
CA GLY A 187 26.85 -8.80 -12.88
C GLY A 187 25.79 -7.85 -13.42
N ALA A 188 24.61 -8.34 -13.77
CA ALA A 188 23.55 -7.50 -14.37
C ALA A 188 22.44 -7.14 -13.36
N SER A 189 21.90 -5.92 -13.45
CA SER A 189 20.66 -5.53 -12.75
C SER A 189 19.54 -6.49 -13.09
N LYS A 190 18.84 -7.01 -12.07
CA LYS A 190 17.63 -7.81 -12.28
C LYS A 190 16.57 -6.91 -12.97
N MET A 191 16.10 -7.35 -14.13
CA MET A 191 15.10 -6.64 -14.94
C MET A 191 13.70 -7.19 -14.67
N TYR A 192 12.73 -6.30 -14.49
CA TYR A 192 11.34 -6.67 -14.29
C TYR A 192 10.46 -5.98 -15.33
N ALA A 193 9.97 -6.77 -16.27
CA ALA A 193 9.08 -6.33 -17.34
C ALA A 193 7.62 -6.47 -16.91
N VAL A 194 6.89 -5.36 -16.90
CA VAL A 194 5.44 -5.25 -16.65
C VAL A 194 4.74 -5.15 -17.99
N THR A 195 3.80 -6.05 -18.27
CA THR A 195 3.00 -5.99 -19.50
C THR A 195 1.82 -5.05 -19.27
N MET A 196 1.76 -3.96 -20.04
CA MET A 196 0.85 -2.83 -19.76
C MET A 196 -0.64 -3.10 -20.03
N LYS A 197 -1.00 -4.13 -20.81
CA LYS A 197 -2.40 -4.34 -21.21
C LYS A 197 -2.78 -5.82 -21.13
N SER A 198 -3.89 -6.11 -20.47
CA SER A 198 -4.67 -7.34 -20.61
C SER A 198 -6.09 -6.95 -21.04
N ASP A 199 -6.88 -7.89 -21.56
CA ASP A 199 -8.24 -7.62 -22.02
C ASP A 199 -9.15 -7.11 -20.89
N GLU A 200 -8.89 -7.53 -19.65
CA GLU A 200 -9.59 -7.06 -18.46
C GLU A 200 -9.29 -5.57 -18.16
N HIS A 201 -8.05 -5.14 -18.36
CA HIS A 201 -7.67 -3.74 -18.20
C HIS A 201 -8.28 -2.83 -19.27
N SER A 202 -8.47 -3.33 -20.49
CA SER A 202 -9.17 -2.58 -21.54
C SER A 202 -10.63 -2.31 -21.15
N LYS A 203 -11.35 -3.34 -20.68
CA LYS A 203 -12.75 -3.20 -20.23
C LYS A 203 -12.90 -2.25 -19.04
N GLN A 204 -11.97 -2.32 -18.08
CA GLN A 204 -11.95 -1.40 -16.95
C GLN A 204 -11.64 0.04 -17.38
N ALA A 205 -10.82 0.24 -18.42
CA ALA A 205 -10.56 1.56 -18.99
C ALA A 205 -11.80 2.15 -19.64
N ASP A 206 -12.58 1.35 -20.37
CA ASP A 206 -13.85 1.77 -20.94
C ASP A 206 -14.87 2.11 -19.83
N PHE A 207 -14.94 1.29 -18.78
CA PHE A 207 -15.80 1.55 -17.62
C PHE A 207 -15.44 2.86 -16.90
N GLN A 208 -14.15 3.18 -16.80
CA GLN A 208 -13.66 4.41 -16.18
C GLN A 208 -14.16 5.69 -16.90
N GLU A 209 -14.45 5.61 -18.20
CA GLU A 209 -14.98 6.74 -18.95
C GLU A 209 -16.48 6.98 -18.75
N SER A 210 -17.20 6.00 -18.19
CA SER A 210 -18.63 6.13 -17.90
C SER A 210 -18.94 7.25 -16.92
N GLU A 211 -20.10 7.89 -17.08
CA GLU A 211 -20.58 8.91 -16.14
C GLU A 211 -20.80 8.35 -14.74
N TYR A 212 -21.28 7.10 -14.66
CA TYR A 212 -21.46 6.39 -13.40
C TYR A 212 -20.15 6.26 -12.61
N PHE A 213 -19.07 5.84 -13.26
CA PHE A 213 -17.75 5.78 -12.64
C PHE A 213 -17.30 7.15 -12.14
N LYS A 214 -17.42 8.18 -12.99
CA LYS A 214 -17.03 9.56 -12.65
C LYS A 214 -17.83 10.12 -11.47
N ALA A 215 -19.12 9.77 -11.35
CA ALA A 215 -19.96 10.14 -10.24
C ALA A 215 -19.56 9.42 -8.95
N LYS A 216 -19.45 8.08 -8.97
CA LYS A 216 -19.09 7.27 -7.79
C LYS A 216 -17.67 7.54 -7.31
N ALA A 217 -16.72 7.77 -8.22
CA ALA A 217 -15.33 8.10 -7.86
C ALA A 217 -15.23 9.40 -7.04
N LYS A 218 -16.17 10.35 -7.19
CA LYS A 218 -16.22 11.56 -6.36
C LYS A 218 -16.52 11.24 -4.91
N GLU A 219 -17.20 10.14 -4.58
CA GLU A 219 -17.51 9.79 -3.18
C GLU A 219 -16.28 9.35 -2.36
N ARG A 220 -15.12 9.17 -3.00
CA ARG A 220 -13.86 8.79 -2.33
C ARG A 220 -13.49 9.72 -1.17
N TYR A 221 -13.82 11.01 -1.24
CA TYR A 221 -13.52 11.95 -0.14
C TYR A 221 -14.13 11.49 1.21
N LYS A 222 -15.21 10.69 1.19
CA LYS A 222 -15.87 10.23 2.42
C LYS A 222 -14.94 9.36 3.26
N ILE A 223 -14.15 8.46 2.65
CA ILE A 223 -13.21 7.59 3.40
C ILE A 223 -12.00 8.40 3.90
N GLU A 224 -11.52 9.36 3.11
CA GLU A 224 -10.44 10.27 3.51
C GLU A 224 -10.84 11.10 4.74
N ALA A 225 -12.06 11.64 4.74
CA ALA A 225 -12.62 12.36 5.89
C ALA A 225 -12.76 11.45 7.13
N LYS A 226 -13.15 10.19 6.94
CA LYS A 226 -13.28 9.21 8.03
C LYS A 226 -11.92 8.85 8.63
N ASN A 227 -10.90 8.67 7.80
CA ASN A 227 -9.52 8.44 8.25
C ASN A 227 -8.98 9.65 9.02
N SER A 228 -9.26 10.86 8.56
CA SER A 228 -8.87 12.10 9.26
C SER A 228 -9.55 12.21 10.63
N GLU A 229 -10.85 11.87 10.72
CA GLU A 229 -11.58 11.81 11.99
C GLU A 229 -10.94 10.83 12.96
N LEU A 230 -10.64 9.60 12.53
CA LEU A 230 -9.97 8.60 13.37
C LEU A 230 -8.64 9.12 13.91
N LYS A 231 -7.79 9.68 13.03
CA LYS A 231 -6.45 10.15 13.39
C LYS A 231 -6.48 11.31 14.38
N HIS A 232 -7.21 12.37 14.04
CA HIS A 232 -7.10 13.64 14.78
C HIS A 232 -8.11 13.77 15.91
N ARG A 233 -9.32 13.21 15.78
CA ARG A 233 -10.36 13.32 16.82
C ARG A 233 -10.36 12.16 17.80
N HIS A 234 -9.89 10.99 17.37
CA HIS A 234 -9.86 9.78 18.19
C HIS A 234 -8.45 9.30 18.51
N GLY A 235 -7.43 10.15 18.28
CA GLY A 235 -6.04 9.86 18.65
C GLY A 235 -5.42 8.67 17.93
N TYR A 236 -6.03 8.20 16.83
CA TYR A 236 -5.57 7.00 16.12
C TYR A 236 -4.31 7.23 15.27
N ASP A 237 -3.74 8.44 15.30
CA ASP A 237 -2.45 8.75 14.66
C ASP A 237 -1.25 8.23 15.49
N VAL A 238 -1.47 7.89 16.76
CA VAL A 238 -0.43 7.40 17.67
C VAL A 238 -0.78 5.99 18.14
N ALA A 239 0.15 5.05 17.98
CA ALA A 239 0.03 3.70 18.55
C ALA A 239 0.20 3.75 20.07
N THR A 240 -0.79 3.28 20.82
CA THR A 240 -0.74 3.26 22.30
C THR A 240 -0.20 1.94 22.86
N SER A 241 -0.16 0.90 22.04
CA SER A 241 0.39 -0.42 22.38
C SER A 241 1.32 -0.89 21.26
N SER A 242 2.27 -1.75 21.62
CA SER A 242 3.08 -2.49 20.66
C SER A 242 2.36 -3.76 20.18
N GLY A 243 2.79 -4.26 19.03
CA GLY A 243 2.30 -5.48 18.40
C GLY A 243 1.00 -5.33 17.61
N LEU A 244 0.80 -6.22 16.64
CA LEU A 244 -0.41 -6.25 15.81
C LEU A 244 -1.69 -6.43 16.64
N LEU A 245 -1.65 -7.24 17.70
CA LEU A 245 -2.82 -7.44 18.56
C LEU A 245 -3.21 -6.15 19.29
N GLY A 246 -2.23 -5.43 19.84
CA GLY A 246 -2.47 -4.15 20.52
C GLY A 246 -3.10 -3.13 19.57
N MET A 247 -2.56 -3.03 18.36
CA MET A 247 -3.13 -2.17 17.32
C MET A 247 -4.52 -2.61 16.87
N GLN A 248 -4.77 -3.92 16.77
CA GLN A 248 -6.11 -4.44 16.46
C GLN A 248 -7.15 -4.04 17.49
N LEU A 249 -6.81 -4.13 18.78
CA LEU A 249 -7.69 -3.71 19.86
C LEU A 249 -7.91 -2.19 19.84
N GLN A 250 -6.83 -1.40 19.69
CA GLN A 250 -6.92 0.05 19.59
C GLN A 250 -7.81 0.48 18.40
N GLY A 251 -7.59 -0.13 17.24
CA GLY A 251 -8.38 0.12 16.03
C GLY A 251 -9.84 -0.27 16.20
N ALA A 252 -10.12 -1.44 16.77
CA ALA A 252 -11.49 -1.89 17.03
C ALA A 252 -12.23 -0.90 17.94
N MET A 253 -11.59 -0.39 19.00
CA MET A 253 -12.21 0.57 19.92
C MET A 253 -12.46 1.93 19.28
N ALA A 254 -11.49 2.45 18.51
CA ALA A 254 -11.66 3.71 17.79
C ALA A 254 -12.79 3.61 16.76
N ILE A 255 -12.84 2.52 15.99
CA ILE A 255 -13.88 2.27 14.99
C ILE A 255 -15.25 2.14 15.64
N PHE A 256 -15.36 1.41 16.76
CA PHE A 256 -16.61 1.25 17.50
C PHE A 256 -17.16 2.60 17.94
N ALA A 257 -16.32 3.45 18.55
CA ALA A 257 -16.73 4.78 19.00
C ALA A 257 -17.19 5.68 17.83
N VAL A 258 -16.45 5.68 16.71
CA VAL A 258 -16.81 6.48 15.52
C VAL A 258 -18.09 5.99 14.87
N ASN A 259 -18.29 4.67 14.79
CA ASN A 259 -19.52 4.07 14.25
C ASN A 259 -20.72 4.42 15.14
N LEU A 260 -20.59 4.29 16.46
CA LEU A 260 -21.67 4.65 17.39
C LEU A 260 -22.09 6.11 17.23
N LYS A 261 -21.11 7.03 17.21
CA LYS A 261 -21.35 8.46 16.96
C LYS A 261 -22.05 8.70 15.62
N ARG A 262 -21.71 7.93 14.60
CA ARG A 262 -22.32 8.05 13.28
C ARG A 262 -23.76 7.53 13.26
N ILE A 263 -24.01 6.39 13.90
CA ILE A 263 -25.35 5.80 14.01
C ILE A 263 -26.29 6.76 14.74
N LEU A 264 -25.86 7.33 15.88
CA LEU A 264 -26.66 8.30 16.62
C LEU A 264 -27.07 9.48 15.73
N LYS A 265 -26.15 10.03 14.95
CA LYS A 265 -26.43 11.13 14.01
C LYS A 265 -27.33 10.75 12.81
N ILE A 266 -27.50 9.46 12.52
CA ILE A 266 -28.41 8.98 11.46
C ILE A 266 -29.81 8.73 12.02
N VAL A 267 -29.90 8.34 13.28
CA VAL A 267 -31.15 8.06 13.98
C VAL A 267 -31.81 9.34 14.51
N GLU A 268 -31.01 10.36 14.84
CA GLU A 268 -31.45 11.75 15.05
C GLU A 268 -31.90 12.42 13.75
#